data_AF-A0A6N7G8S0-F1
#
_entry.id   AF-A0A6N7G8S0-F1
#
_cell.length_a   1.000
_cell.length_b   1.000
_cell.length_c   1.000
_cell.angle_alpha   90.00
_cell.angle_beta   90.00
_cell.angle_gamma   90.00
#
_symmetry.space_group_name_H-M   'P 1'
#
loop_
_entity.id
_entity.type
_entity.pdbx_description
1 polymer ?
#
loop_
_entity_poly.entity_id
_entity_poly.type
_entity_poly.pdbx_seq_one_letter_code
_entity_poly.pdbx_strand_id
1 'polypeptide(L)' 'MTTVLICDDRRSVREGLTRVMSAVPGVSRIDCVAHGDELLSRFSR' A
#
# COMPACT_ATOMS: atom_id res chain seq x y z
N MET A 1 -11.81 9.87 -4.41
CA MET A 1 -10.36 9.70 -4.60
C MET A 1 -9.86 8.83 -3.46
N THR A 2 -9.64 7.54 -3.72
CA THR A 2 -9.32 6.56 -2.68
C THR A 2 -7.84 6.22 -2.74
N THR A 3 -7.15 6.33 -1.60
CA THR A 3 -5.77 5.89 -1.45
C THR A 3 -5.75 4.60 -0.65
N VAL A 4 -4.97 3.62 -1.11
CA VAL A 4 -4.79 2.32 -0.45
C VAL A 4 -3.36 2.24 0.08
N LEU A 5 -3.20 1.79 1.33
CA LEU A 5 -1.91 1.49 1.93
C LEU A 5 -1.76 -0.02 2.09
N ILE A 6 -0.68 -0.58 1.55
CA ILE A 6 -0.33 -1.99 1.71
C ILE A 6 0.90 -2.08 2.63
N CYS A 7 0.72 -2.74 3.78
CA CYS A 7 1.79 -2.99 4.74
C CYS A 7 2.00 -4.50 4.88
N ASP A 8 3.08 -5.02 4.31
CA ASP A 8 3.49 -6.43 4.42
C ASP A 8 5.00 -6.52 4.20
N ASP A 9 5.72 -7.35 4.96
CA ASP A 9 7.16 -7.51 4.84
C ASP A 9 7.55 -8.24 3.54
N ARG A 10 6.69 -9.14 3.05
CA ARG A 10 6.92 -9.91 1.83
C ARG A 10 6.68 -9.06 0.59
N ARG A 11 7.75 -8.84 -0.16
CA ARG A 11 7.70 -8.10 -1.43
C ARG A 11 6.68 -8.68 -2.43
N SER A 12 6.62 -10.00 -2.54
CA SER A 12 5.69 -10.69 -3.46
C SER A 12 4.23 -10.40 -3.14
N VAL A 13 3.88 -10.31 -1.85
CA VAL A 13 2.53 -9.94 -1.40
C VAL A 13 2.22 -8.51 -1.82
N ARG A 14 3.13 -7.56 -1.57
CA ARG A 14 2.93 -6.15 -1.96
C ARG A 14 2.75 -5.98 -3.47
N GLU A 15 3.56 -6.66 -4.28
CA GLU A 15 3.44 -6.60 -5.74
C GLU A 15 2.13 -7.24 -6.24
N GLY A 16 1.73 -8.38 -5.67
CA GLY A 16 0.47 -9.03 -5.98
C GLY A 16 -0.73 -8.15 -5.64
N LEU A 17 -0.78 -7.62 -4.42
CA LEU A 17 -1.84 -6.74 -3.96
C LEU A 17 -1.88 -5.42 -4.73
N THR A 18 -0.72 -4.83 -5.05
CA THR A 18 -0.67 -3.62 -5.89
C THR A 18 -1.34 -3.87 -7.25
N ARG A 19 -1.03 -5.00 -7.90
CA ARG A 19 -1.66 -5.36 -9.18
C ARG A 19 -3.18 -5.50 -9.07
N VAL A 20 -3.67 -6.15 -8.02
CA VAL A 20 -5.12 -6.34 -7.79
C VAL A 20 -5.79 -5.01 -7.47
N MET A 21 -5.21 -4.20 -6.58
CA MET A 21 -5.78 -2.90 -6.18
C MET A 21 -5.80 -1.89 -7.31
N SER A 22 -4.80 -1.90 -8.21
CA SER A 22 -4.77 -1.03 -9.40
C SER A 22 -5.93 -1.29 -10.36
N ALA A 23 -6.55 -2.46 -10.31
CA ALA A 23 -7.70 -2.79 -11.14
C ALA A 23 -9.05 -2.35 -10.53
N VAL A 24 -9.06 -1.89 -9.27
CA VAL A 24 -10.29 -1.50 -8.57
C VAL A 24 -10.71 -0.09 -8.99
N PRO A 25 -11.92 0.10 -9.55
CA PRO A 25 -12.43 1.42 -9.89
C PRO A 25 -12.44 2.36 -8.68
N GLY A 26 -11.89 3.57 -8.86
CA GLY A 26 -11.86 4.61 -7.82
C GLY A 26 -10.62 4.59 -6.93
N VAL A 27 -9.77 3.57 -7.01
CA VAL A 27 -8.42 3.60 -6.43
C VAL A 27 -7.55 4.51 -7.29
N SER A 28 -7.08 5.60 -6.70
CA SER A 28 -6.27 6.61 -7.38
C SER A 28 -4.79 6.54 -7.02
N ARG A 29 -4.47 5.95 -5.87
CA ARG A 29 -3.10 5.89 -5.34
C ARG A 29 -2.95 4.65 -4.47
N ILE A 30 -1.80 4.00 -4.60
CA ILE A 30 -1.40 2.85 -3.79
C ILE A 30 -0.02 3.14 -3.23
N ASP A 31 0.08 3.17 -1.90
CA ASP A 31 1.36 3.28 -1.19
C ASP A 31 1.70 1.91 -0.59
N CYS A 32 2.99 1.57 -0.60
CA CYS A 32 3.51 0.32 -0.05
C CYS A 32 4.56 0.63 1.02
N VAL A 33 4.48 -0.09 2.13
CA VAL A 33 5.46 -0.05 3.23
C VAL A 33 5.78 -1.48 3.66
N ALA A 34 7.01 -1.73 4.09
CA ALA A 34 7.44 -3.07 4.52
C ALA A 34 7.27 -3.28 6.03
N HIS A 35 7.35 -2.21 6.82
CA HIS A 35 7.43 -2.28 8.28
C HIS A 35 6.59 -1.18 8.95
N GLY A 36 6.17 -1.46 10.19
CA GLY A 36 5.39 -0.51 10.99
C GLY A 36 6.10 0.82 11.24
N ASP A 37 7.42 0.80 11.42
CA ASP A 37 8.21 2.03 11.63
C ASP A 37 8.20 2.92 10.38
N GLU A 38 8.31 2.32 9.19
CA GLU A 38 8.18 3.04 7.92
C GLU A 38 6.78 3.65 7.79
N LEU A 39 5.75 2.88 8.12
CA LEU A 39 4.36 3.34 8.12
C LEU A 39 4.17 4.56 9.05
N LEU A 40 4.63 4.45 10.30
CA LEU A 40 4.53 5.53 11.28
C LEU A 40 5.34 6.75 10.85
N SER A 41 6.53 6.58 10.29
CA SER A 41 7.35 7.70 9.81
C SER A 41 6.71 8.50 8.67
N ARG A 42 5.94 7.82 7.80
CA ARG A 42 5.33 8.41 6.60
C ARG A 42 3.91 8.91 6.79
N PHE A 43 3.17 8.30 7.72
CA PHE A 43 1.72 8.49 7.87
C PHE A 43 1.29 8.84 9.30
N SER A 44 2.21 9.07 10.24
CA SER A 44 1.85 9.70 11.52
C SER A 44 1.28 11.10 11.25
N ARG A 45 0.17 11.41 11.92
CA ARG A 45 -0.47 12.74 11.91
C ARG A 45 -0.11 13.51 13.15
#